data_AF-A0A815HZH7-F1
#
_entry.id   AF-A0A815HZH7-F1
#
_cell.length_a   1.000
_cell.length_b   1.000
_cell.length_c   1.000
_cell.angle_alpha   90.00
_cell.angle_beta   90.00
_cell.angle_gamma   90.00
#
_symmetry.space_group_name_H-M   'P 1'
#
loop_
_entity.id
_entity.type
_entity.pdbx_description
1 polymer ?
#
loop_
_entity_poly.entity_id
_entity_poly.type
_entity_poly.pdbx_seq_one_letter_code
_entity_poly.pdbx_strand_id
1 'polypeptide(L)'
;MRLTRILSNLTSHIEYYSKFQPTSFTLKSLIDFAREGDIKQSYKFLRVELLIRWSHMHKEMNFLPPKLLEMPSFKLVSSWYDQSYSEVLEFKDAEPNSTTLRKFTETLIDIRRRHADVVPTMAQAYIELEKVGSLGIIEKNKIQYFYDRFFMNRIGVRTLIYQHTLLFGDEFPQHTQQAGIIDPSVDVAAVVNDAYSTAKFLFEQASYQVPKIEISSHNIQDHSTNRVTIVYIPSHLYHIIFELLKNSLRATVERYGADAKEYPPVRVLIVKGHEDLTIKIADHGGKIYGVFR
;
A
#
# COMPACT_ATOMS: atom_id res chain seq x y z
N MET A 1 22.16 -12.93 23.68
CA MET A 1 22.69 -14.22 23.18
C MET A 1 21.76 -14.95 22.18
N ARG A 2 20.42 -14.93 22.35
CA ARG A 2 19.48 -15.54 21.37
C ARG A 2 19.33 -14.73 20.07
N LEU A 3 19.15 -13.41 20.17
CA LEU A 3 19.10 -12.48 19.02
C LEU A 3 20.36 -12.51 18.15
N THR A 4 21.54 -12.58 18.76
CA THR A 4 22.83 -12.60 18.04
C THR A 4 23.08 -13.89 17.26
N ARG A 5 22.49 -15.03 17.66
CA ARG A 5 22.61 -16.31 16.96
C ARG A 5 21.61 -16.45 15.79
N ILE A 6 20.49 -15.71 15.83
CA ILE A 6 19.52 -15.64 14.74
C ILE A 6 20.09 -14.78 13.59
N LEU A 7 20.75 -13.66 13.93
CA LEU A 7 21.41 -12.79 12.95
C LEU A 7 22.52 -13.51 12.16
N SER A 8 23.32 -14.38 12.80
CA SER A 8 24.40 -15.13 12.12
C SER A 8 23.90 -16.19 11.13
N ASN A 9 22.60 -16.51 11.12
CA ASN A 9 22.01 -17.51 10.22
C ASN A 9 20.92 -16.92 9.32
N LEU A 10 20.78 -15.60 9.26
CA LEU A 10 19.74 -14.93 8.49
C LEU A 10 19.91 -15.17 6.98
N THR A 11 21.14 -15.09 6.49
CA THR A 11 21.48 -15.27 5.07
C THR A 11 21.08 -16.65 4.53
N SER A 12 21.32 -17.72 5.29
CA SER A 12 20.98 -19.08 4.86
C SER A 12 19.46 -19.30 4.76
N HIS A 13 18.69 -18.69 5.68
CA HIS A 13 17.24 -18.73 5.63
C HIS A 13 16.72 -17.88 4.48
N ILE A 14 17.26 -16.68 4.24
CA ILE A 14 16.91 -15.86 3.08
C ILE A 14 17.16 -16.64 1.78
N GLU A 15 18.30 -17.32 1.66
CA GLU A 15 18.59 -18.19 0.51
C GLU A 15 17.60 -19.33 0.38
N TYR A 16 17.23 -19.99 1.47
CA TYR A 16 16.24 -21.06 1.47
C TYR A 16 14.87 -20.56 1.01
N TYR A 17 14.33 -19.52 1.65
CA TYR A 17 12.98 -19.02 1.38
C TYR A 17 12.87 -18.28 0.04
N SER A 18 13.97 -17.70 -0.48
CA SER A 18 13.99 -17.07 -1.81
C SER A 18 13.76 -18.04 -2.98
N LYS A 19 13.90 -19.36 -2.75
CA LYS A 19 13.65 -20.40 -3.77
C LYS A 19 12.17 -20.66 -4.03
N PHE A 20 11.29 -20.25 -3.12
CA PHE A 20 9.85 -20.45 -3.24
C PHE A 20 9.21 -19.24 -3.93
N GLN A 21 8.08 -19.46 -4.60
CA GLN A 21 7.32 -18.40 -5.25
C GLN A 21 6.29 -17.82 -4.28
N PRO A 22 6.15 -16.48 -4.19
CA PRO A 22 5.07 -15.85 -3.43
C PRO A 22 3.69 -16.29 -3.93
N THR A 23 2.78 -16.56 -3.01
CA THR A 23 1.41 -16.98 -3.32
C THR A 23 0.56 -15.79 -3.75
N SER A 24 -0.07 -15.85 -4.91
CA SER A 24 -1.01 -14.80 -5.37
C SER A 24 -2.42 -15.07 -4.83
N PHE A 25 -3.11 -14.01 -4.39
CA PHE A 25 -4.48 -14.09 -3.86
C PHE A 25 -5.43 -13.25 -4.70
N THR A 26 -6.64 -13.77 -4.89
CA THR A 26 -7.77 -12.99 -5.40
C THR A 26 -8.55 -12.37 -4.23
N LEU A 27 -9.24 -11.25 -4.46
CA LEU A 27 -10.14 -10.69 -3.44
C LEU A 27 -11.18 -11.72 -2.98
N LYS A 28 -11.70 -12.53 -3.92
CA LYS A 28 -12.60 -13.64 -3.60
C LYS A 28 -11.98 -14.61 -2.59
N SER A 29 -10.75 -15.08 -2.81
CA SER A 29 -10.08 -16.00 -1.88
C SER A 29 -9.90 -15.41 -0.47
N LEU A 30 -9.64 -14.11 -0.35
CA LEU A 30 -9.51 -13.44 0.95
C LEU A 30 -10.85 -13.27 1.65
N ILE A 31 -11.94 -13.05 0.91
CA ILE A 31 -13.31 -12.99 1.43
C ILE A 31 -13.77 -14.36 1.91
N ASP A 32 -13.58 -15.39 1.09
CA ASP A 32 -13.94 -16.76 1.41
C ASP A 32 -13.18 -17.19 2.69
N PHE A 33 -11.87 -16.86 2.78
CA PHE A 33 -11.09 -17.08 4.00
C PHE A 33 -11.59 -16.29 5.21
N ALA A 34 -12.00 -15.03 5.05
CA ALA A 34 -12.53 -14.24 6.16
C ALA A 34 -13.84 -14.81 6.75
N ARG A 35 -14.62 -15.54 5.94
CA ARG A 35 -15.89 -16.15 6.35
C ARG A 35 -15.73 -17.50 7.02
N GLU A 36 -14.83 -18.32 6.50
CA GLU A 36 -14.74 -19.74 6.87
C GLU A 36 -13.40 -20.14 7.50
N GLY A 37 -12.38 -19.29 7.36
CA GLY A 37 -11.02 -19.57 7.79
C GLY A 37 -10.80 -19.38 9.29
N ASP A 38 -9.81 -20.10 9.82
CA ASP A 38 -9.42 -19.99 11.22
C ASP A 38 -8.01 -19.39 11.41
N ILE A 39 -7.73 -18.97 12.64
CA ILE A 39 -6.45 -18.37 13.02
C ILE A 39 -5.26 -19.33 12.83
N LYS A 40 -5.45 -20.65 12.98
CA LYS A 40 -4.39 -21.65 12.81
C LYS A 40 -4.00 -21.80 11.36
N GLN A 41 -4.96 -21.79 10.44
CA GLN A 41 -4.74 -21.78 9.00
C GLN A 41 -4.01 -20.50 8.59
N SER A 42 -4.48 -19.34 9.08
CA SER A 42 -3.83 -18.05 8.82
C SER A 42 -2.37 -18.04 9.31
N TYR A 43 -2.12 -18.49 10.54
CA TYR A 43 -0.79 -18.59 11.13
C TYR A 43 0.15 -19.49 10.32
N LYS A 44 -0.30 -20.73 10.01
CA LYS A 44 0.51 -21.70 9.25
C LYS A 44 0.92 -21.14 7.89
N PHE A 45 0.02 -20.41 7.24
CA PHE A 45 0.29 -19.75 5.98
C PHE A 45 1.26 -18.57 6.14
N LEU A 46 0.92 -17.58 6.98
CA LEU A 46 1.66 -16.31 7.07
C LEU A 46 3.08 -16.48 7.60
N ARG A 47 3.31 -17.38 8.56
CA ARG A 47 4.67 -17.61 9.08
C ARG A 47 5.66 -18.08 8.01
N VAL A 48 5.17 -18.64 6.90
CA VAL A 48 5.98 -19.08 5.75
C VAL A 48 5.94 -18.03 4.65
N GLU A 49 4.76 -17.58 4.25
CA GLU A 49 4.58 -16.64 3.14
C GLU A 49 5.32 -15.31 3.37
N LEU A 50 5.32 -14.78 4.59
CA LEU A 50 6.03 -13.54 4.91
C LEU A 50 7.55 -13.70 4.75
N LEU A 51 8.11 -14.83 5.17
CA LEU A 51 9.52 -15.14 4.99
C LEU A 51 9.89 -15.28 3.51
N ILE A 52 9.01 -15.89 2.70
CA ILE A 52 9.20 -15.97 1.24
C ILE A 52 9.25 -14.55 0.65
N ARG A 53 8.21 -13.74 0.88
CA ARG A 53 8.11 -12.39 0.30
C ARG A 53 9.28 -11.50 0.70
N TRP A 54 9.66 -11.51 1.97
CA TRP A 54 10.81 -10.73 2.44
C TRP A 54 12.13 -11.27 1.94
N SER A 55 12.31 -12.58 1.76
CA SER A 55 13.54 -13.13 1.18
C SER A 55 13.77 -12.63 -0.24
N HIS A 56 12.71 -12.59 -1.06
CA HIS A 56 12.77 -11.98 -2.39
C HIS A 56 13.17 -10.51 -2.31
N MET A 57 12.56 -9.74 -1.40
CA MET A 57 12.93 -8.32 -1.22
C MET A 57 14.38 -8.13 -0.76
N HIS A 58 14.89 -8.93 0.17
CA HIS A 58 16.30 -8.86 0.56
C HIS A 58 17.24 -9.17 -0.61
N LYS A 59 16.89 -10.16 -1.44
CA LYS A 59 17.66 -10.46 -2.66
C LYS A 59 17.61 -9.29 -3.64
N GLU A 60 16.45 -8.66 -3.84
CA GLU A 60 16.30 -7.50 -4.72
C GLU A 60 17.07 -6.28 -4.21
N MET A 61 17.06 -6.02 -2.90
CA MET A 61 17.84 -4.94 -2.28
C MET A 61 19.32 -5.08 -2.62
N ASN A 62 19.89 -6.30 -2.59
CA ASN A 62 21.30 -6.53 -2.90
C ASN A 62 21.69 -6.22 -4.36
N PHE A 63 20.74 -6.04 -5.27
CA PHE A 63 21.00 -5.65 -6.68
C PHE A 63 20.95 -4.14 -6.92
N LEU A 64 20.63 -3.35 -5.88
CA LEU A 64 20.65 -1.90 -5.98
C LEU A 64 22.08 -1.34 -6.10
N PRO A 65 22.24 -0.12 -6.63
CA PRO A 65 23.55 0.54 -6.68
C PRO A 65 24.20 0.59 -5.29
N PRO A 66 25.49 0.21 -5.13
CA PRO A 66 26.14 0.19 -3.83
C PRO A 66 26.06 1.52 -3.07
N LYS A 67 26.10 2.65 -3.78
CA LYS A 67 25.93 3.99 -3.18
C LYS A 67 24.59 4.14 -2.46
N LEU A 68 23.49 3.58 -3.01
CA LEU A 68 22.18 3.62 -2.37
C LEU A 68 22.16 2.77 -1.09
N LEU A 69 22.81 1.61 -1.12
CA LEU A 69 22.90 0.70 0.03
C LEU A 69 23.64 1.34 1.23
N GLU A 70 24.54 2.28 0.93
CA GLU A 70 25.28 3.00 1.97
C GLU A 70 24.47 4.13 2.63
N MET A 71 23.35 4.56 2.03
CA MET A 71 22.55 5.69 2.53
C MET A 71 21.95 5.37 3.91
N PRO A 72 22.08 6.26 4.90
CA PRO A 72 21.57 6.03 6.26
C PRO A 72 20.09 5.62 6.29
N SER A 73 19.25 6.29 5.50
CA SER A 73 17.81 5.98 5.44
C SER A 73 17.54 4.61 4.82
N PHE A 74 18.33 4.18 3.83
CA PHE A 74 18.21 2.83 3.27
C PHE A 74 18.59 1.76 4.30
N LYS A 75 19.71 1.95 5.00
CA LYS A 75 20.16 1.04 6.06
C LYS A 75 19.13 0.90 7.18
N LEU A 76 18.47 2.01 7.55
CA LEU A 76 17.38 1.99 8.51
C LEU A 76 16.23 1.09 8.05
N VAL A 77 15.78 1.24 6.80
CA VAL A 77 14.73 0.37 6.23
C VAL A 77 15.18 -1.08 6.17
N SER A 78 16.42 -1.36 5.73
CA SER A 78 16.97 -2.71 5.73
C SER A 78 16.92 -3.32 7.13
N SER A 79 17.31 -2.57 8.16
CA SER A 79 17.29 -3.06 9.55
C SER A 79 15.89 -3.41 10.05
N TRP A 80 14.85 -2.68 9.60
CA TRP A 80 13.47 -3.00 9.93
C TRP A 80 13.02 -4.33 9.29
N TYR A 81 13.41 -4.58 8.04
CA TYR A 81 13.12 -5.84 7.36
C TYR A 81 13.89 -7.02 7.98
N ASP A 82 15.17 -6.84 8.34
CA ASP A 82 15.97 -7.85 9.03
C ASP A 82 15.34 -8.23 10.39
N GLN A 83 14.90 -7.23 11.16
CA GLN A 83 14.23 -7.43 12.43
C GLN A 83 12.90 -8.17 12.26
N SER A 84 12.03 -7.69 11.37
CA SER A 84 10.73 -8.32 11.10
C SER A 84 10.87 -9.76 10.61
N TYR A 85 11.86 -10.02 9.74
CA TYR A 85 12.17 -11.36 9.28
C TYR A 85 12.60 -12.27 10.43
N SER A 86 13.52 -11.79 11.27
CA SER A 86 14.04 -12.54 12.42
C SER A 86 12.94 -12.88 13.42
N GLU A 87 12.03 -11.93 13.70
CA GLU A 87 10.90 -12.13 14.61
C GLU A 87 9.90 -13.17 14.07
N VAL A 88 9.56 -13.14 12.78
CA VAL A 88 8.68 -14.16 12.17
C VAL A 88 9.38 -15.53 12.09
N LEU A 89 10.70 -15.55 11.88
CA LEU A 89 11.48 -16.79 11.81
C LEU A 89 11.44 -17.58 13.13
N GLU A 90 11.25 -16.92 14.27
CA GLU A 90 11.08 -17.60 15.57
C GLU A 90 9.88 -18.58 15.58
N PHE A 91 8.91 -18.38 14.69
CA PHE A 91 7.69 -19.20 14.61
C PHE A 91 7.79 -20.37 13.62
N LYS A 92 8.93 -20.54 12.92
CA LYS A 92 9.07 -21.54 11.83
C LYS A 92 8.71 -22.97 12.26
N ASP A 93 9.14 -23.35 13.47
CA ASP A 93 8.94 -24.68 14.05
C ASP A 93 7.97 -24.66 15.24
N ALA A 94 7.29 -23.54 15.51
CA ALA A 94 6.43 -23.39 16.68
C ALA A 94 5.02 -23.96 16.43
N GLU A 95 4.51 -24.77 17.36
CA GLU A 95 3.17 -25.37 17.27
C GLU A 95 2.05 -24.32 17.46
N PRO A 96 0.92 -24.43 16.72
CA PRO A 96 -0.17 -23.46 16.74
C PRO A 96 -1.08 -23.62 17.98
N ASN A 97 -0.51 -23.44 19.18
CA ASN A 97 -1.24 -23.33 20.44
C ASN A 97 -1.69 -21.89 20.70
N SER A 98 -2.63 -21.69 21.65
CA SER A 98 -3.23 -20.37 21.93
C SER A 98 -2.20 -19.28 22.25
N THR A 99 -1.18 -19.59 23.06
CA THR A 99 -0.09 -18.66 23.40
C THR A 99 0.73 -18.26 22.18
N THR A 100 1.07 -19.23 21.33
CA THR A 100 1.86 -18.99 20.11
C THR A 100 1.09 -18.14 19.11
N LEU A 101 -0.20 -18.42 18.93
CA LEU A 101 -1.07 -17.67 18.02
C LEU A 101 -1.24 -16.22 18.48
N ARG A 102 -1.49 -16.00 19.78
CA ARG A 102 -1.56 -14.63 20.35
C ARG A 102 -0.24 -13.87 20.13
N LYS A 103 0.89 -14.48 20.49
CA LYS A 103 2.22 -13.87 20.32
C LYS A 103 2.49 -13.55 18.84
N PHE A 104 2.07 -14.41 17.92
CA PHE A 104 2.22 -14.18 16.48
C PHE A 104 1.40 -12.96 16.04
N THR A 105 0.13 -12.85 16.44
CA THR A 105 -0.72 -11.70 16.14
C THR A 105 -0.11 -10.40 16.68
N GLU A 106 0.38 -10.39 17.92
CA GLU A 106 1.08 -9.25 18.54
C GLU A 106 2.34 -8.87 17.74
N THR A 107 3.14 -9.86 17.36
CA THR A 107 4.35 -9.66 16.53
C THR A 107 4.00 -9.01 15.18
N LEU A 108 2.90 -9.44 14.54
CA LEU A 108 2.44 -8.84 13.29
C LEU A 108 1.96 -7.39 13.45
N ILE A 109 1.33 -7.05 14.59
CA ILE A 109 0.95 -5.67 14.92
C ILE A 109 2.20 -4.80 15.08
N ASP A 110 3.23 -5.29 15.75
CA ASP A 110 4.48 -4.55 15.94
C ASP A 110 5.24 -4.37 14.62
N ILE A 111 5.31 -5.40 13.78
CA ILE A 111 5.89 -5.31 12.43
C ILE A 111 5.17 -4.25 11.59
N ARG A 112 3.83 -4.23 11.66
CA ARG A 112 3.01 -3.23 10.97
C ARG A 112 3.32 -1.80 11.41
N ARG A 113 3.52 -1.58 12.72
CA ARG A 113 3.89 -0.28 13.30
C ARG A 113 5.31 0.11 12.89
N ARG A 114 6.28 -0.80 13.00
CA ARG A 114 7.68 -0.61 12.59
C ARG A 114 7.79 -0.19 11.13
N HIS A 115 6.98 -0.79 10.26
CA HIS A 115 7.06 -0.55 8.82
C HIS A 115 6.26 0.69 8.38
N ALA A 116 5.62 1.46 9.29
CA ALA A 116 4.76 2.59 8.94
C ALA A 116 5.46 3.61 8.02
N ASP A 117 6.70 3.98 8.35
CA ASP A 117 7.46 5.04 7.68
C ASP A 117 8.39 4.55 6.56
N VAL A 118 8.28 3.29 6.14
CA VAL A 118 9.13 2.75 5.05
C VAL A 118 9.06 3.59 3.77
N VAL A 119 7.88 4.07 3.37
CA VAL A 119 7.74 4.88 2.13
C VAL A 119 8.50 6.22 2.24
N PRO A 120 8.22 7.09 3.24
CA PRO A 120 8.97 8.34 3.37
C PRO A 120 10.46 8.12 3.63
N THR A 121 10.85 7.09 4.40
CA THR A 121 12.28 6.80 4.64
C THR A 121 12.99 6.31 3.37
N MET A 122 12.36 5.49 2.53
CA MET A 122 12.94 5.11 1.23
C MET A 122 13.05 6.29 0.27
N ALA A 123 12.09 7.21 0.28
CA ALA A 123 12.19 8.45 -0.49
C ALA A 123 13.35 9.33 0.02
N GLN A 124 13.53 9.41 1.33
CA GLN A 124 14.66 10.10 1.94
C GLN A 124 16.01 9.49 1.55
N ALA A 125 16.09 8.15 1.45
CA ALA A 125 17.29 7.47 0.95
C ALA A 125 17.64 7.84 -0.50
N TYR A 126 16.64 8.01 -1.36
CA TYR A 126 16.85 8.49 -2.73
C TYR A 126 17.36 9.94 -2.76
N ILE A 127 16.79 10.82 -1.92
CA ILE A 127 17.22 12.21 -1.78
C ILE A 127 18.67 12.29 -1.27
N GLU A 128 19.04 11.45 -0.30
CA GLU A 128 20.41 11.33 0.19
C GLU A 128 21.37 10.93 -0.94
N LEU A 129 20.97 9.96 -1.77
CA LEU A 129 21.76 9.51 -2.91
C LEU A 129 21.96 10.62 -3.95
N GLU A 130 20.92 11.38 -4.30
CA GLU A 130 21.01 12.49 -5.26
C GLU A 130 21.93 13.63 -4.78
N LYS A 131 22.05 13.83 -3.46
CA LYS A 131 23.00 14.81 -2.88
C LYS A 131 24.46 14.38 -3.01
N VAL A 132 24.74 13.08 -3.04
CA VAL A 132 26.10 12.54 -3.18
C VAL A 132 26.59 12.63 -4.64
N GLY A 133 25.67 12.66 -5.60
CA GLY A 133 25.99 12.91 -6.99
C GLY A 133 24.85 12.59 -7.94
N SER A 134 24.96 13.07 -9.17
CA SER A 134 23.95 12.79 -10.20
C SER A 134 23.99 11.33 -10.64
N LEU A 135 22.82 10.69 -10.63
CA LEU A 135 22.64 9.34 -11.14
C LEU A 135 22.54 9.32 -12.66
N GLY A 136 23.20 8.36 -13.29
CA GLY A 136 23.00 8.07 -14.71
C GLY A 136 21.61 7.48 -14.97
N ILE A 137 21.15 7.55 -16.23
CA ILE A 137 19.83 7.04 -16.64
C ILE A 137 19.66 5.55 -16.29
N ILE A 138 20.72 4.76 -16.47
CA ILE A 138 20.71 3.32 -16.18
C ILE A 138 20.48 3.06 -14.68
N GLU A 139 21.11 3.84 -13.80
CA GLU A 139 20.94 3.71 -12.34
C GLU A 139 19.54 4.10 -11.92
N LYS A 140 19.01 5.20 -12.47
CA LYS A 140 17.62 5.64 -12.24
C LYS A 140 16.62 4.57 -12.65
N ASN A 141 16.80 3.95 -13.82
CA ASN A 141 15.92 2.87 -14.28
C ASN A 141 15.98 1.63 -13.38
N LYS A 142 17.17 1.25 -12.89
CA LYS A 142 17.32 0.15 -11.92
C LYS A 142 16.62 0.44 -10.60
N ILE A 143 16.75 1.66 -10.11
CA ILE A 143 16.09 2.10 -8.86
C ILE A 143 14.58 2.13 -9.05
N GLN A 144 14.07 2.66 -10.17
CA GLN A 144 12.64 2.66 -10.48
C GLN A 144 12.08 1.23 -10.52
N TYR A 145 12.74 0.33 -11.24
CA TYR A 145 12.36 -1.07 -11.32
C TYR A 145 12.29 -1.73 -9.93
N PHE A 146 13.29 -1.45 -9.08
CA PHE A 146 13.27 -1.91 -7.69
C PHE A 146 12.09 -1.31 -6.91
N TYR A 147 11.85 0.00 -7.00
CA TYR A 147 10.77 0.65 -6.25
C TYR A 147 9.40 0.11 -6.63
N ASP A 148 9.15 -0.14 -7.92
CA ASP A 148 7.90 -0.72 -8.39
C ASP A 148 7.66 -2.09 -7.73
N ARG A 149 8.67 -2.97 -7.73
CA ARG A 149 8.59 -4.30 -7.11
C ARG A 149 8.51 -4.23 -5.58
N PHE A 150 9.33 -3.39 -4.96
CA PHE A 150 9.40 -3.22 -3.53
C PHE A 150 8.09 -2.72 -2.94
N PHE A 151 7.50 -1.67 -3.53
CA PHE A 151 6.25 -1.12 -3.03
C PHE A 151 5.06 -2.03 -3.34
N MET A 152 5.05 -2.75 -4.48
CA MET A 152 4.03 -3.78 -4.73
C MET A 152 4.10 -4.94 -3.74
N ASN A 153 5.30 -5.45 -3.46
CA ASN A 153 5.49 -6.48 -2.43
C ASN A 153 5.02 -5.98 -1.06
N ARG A 154 5.40 -4.75 -0.69
CA ARG A 154 5.00 -4.14 0.59
C ARG A 154 3.49 -3.97 0.72
N ILE A 155 2.79 -3.52 -0.32
CA ILE A 155 1.32 -3.46 -0.31
C ILE A 155 0.74 -4.85 -0.09
N GLY A 156 1.25 -5.87 -0.78
CA GLY A 156 0.81 -7.26 -0.59
C GLY A 156 1.05 -7.79 0.83
N VAL A 157 2.26 -7.59 1.38
CA VAL A 157 2.60 -7.98 2.76
C VAL A 157 1.71 -7.24 3.77
N ARG A 158 1.55 -5.92 3.61
CA ARG A 158 0.69 -5.11 4.48
C ARG A 158 -0.75 -5.61 4.43
N THR A 159 -1.28 -5.93 3.25
CA THR A 159 -2.63 -6.49 3.04
C THR A 159 -2.80 -7.78 3.84
N LEU A 160 -1.86 -8.72 3.73
CA LEU A 160 -1.91 -10.00 4.46
C LEU A 160 -1.85 -9.82 5.98
N ILE A 161 -0.93 -8.98 6.46
CA ILE A 161 -0.79 -8.68 7.89
C ILE A 161 -2.07 -8.02 8.41
N TYR A 162 -2.58 -7.01 7.70
CA TYR A 162 -3.80 -6.31 8.12
C TYR A 162 -4.99 -7.26 8.19
N GLN A 163 -5.17 -8.11 7.18
CA GLN A 163 -6.25 -9.09 7.15
C GLN A 163 -6.22 -10.01 8.38
N HIS A 164 -5.03 -10.53 8.74
CA HIS A 164 -4.88 -11.34 9.95
C HIS A 164 -5.21 -10.55 11.22
N THR A 165 -4.62 -9.37 11.38
CA THR A 165 -4.79 -8.56 12.60
C THR A 165 -6.22 -8.04 12.78
N LEU A 166 -6.96 -7.81 11.70
CA LEU A 166 -8.37 -7.43 11.78
C LEU A 166 -9.28 -8.60 12.15
N LEU A 167 -9.04 -9.78 11.56
CA LEU A 167 -9.87 -10.96 11.81
C LEU A 167 -9.62 -11.58 13.19
N PHE A 168 -8.38 -11.52 13.68
CA PHE A 168 -7.95 -12.29 14.85
C PHE A 168 -7.25 -11.46 15.94
N GLY A 169 -7.13 -10.14 15.77
CA GLY A 169 -6.54 -9.25 16.76
C GLY A 169 -7.58 -8.69 17.74
N ASP A 170 -7.14 -8.47 18.98
CA ASP A 170 -7.99 -7.92 20.05
C ASP A 170 -8.30 -6.42 19.85
N GLU A 171 -7.60 -5.73 18.93
CA GLU A 171 -7.74 -4.28 18.66
C GLU A 171 -9.02 -3.90 17.91
N PHE A 172 -9.73 -4.85 17.27
CA PHE A 172 -10.84 -4.54 16.37
C PHE A 172 -12.12 -5.28 16.78
N PRO A 173 -13.26 -4.57 17.00
CA PRO A 173 -14.50 -5.22 17.36
C PRO A 173 -14.95 -6.19 16.26
N GLN A 174 -15.34 -7.42 16.65
CA GLN A 174 -15.71 -8.55 15.78
C GLN A 174 -16.95 -8.32 14.88
N HIS A 175 -17.45 -7.08 14.76
CA HIS A 175 -18.71 -6.78 14.11
C HIS A 175 -18.60 -5.54 13.23
N THR A 176 -18.11 -5.73 12.02
CA THR A 176 -18.57 -4.94 10.88
C THR A 176 -18.86 -5.92 9.75
N GLN A 177 -19.77 -5.59 8.83
CA GLN A 177 -20.14 -6.42 7.68
C GLN A 177 -18.98 -6.64 6.66
N GLN A 178 -17.75 -6.30 7.06
CA GLN A 178 -16.53 -6.37 6.26
C GLN A 178 -15.84 -7.72 6.44
N ALA A 179 -15.34 -8.28 5.33
CA ALA A 179 -14.54 -9.48 5.31
C ALA A 179 -13.07 -9.14 5.62
N GLY A 180 -12.80 -8.68 6.85
CA GLY A 180 -11.53 -8.09 7.25
C GLY A 180 -11.33 -6.70 6.62
N ILE A 181 -10.28 -6.49 5.82
CA ILE A 181 -10.04 -5.20 5.13
C ILE A 181 -10.91 -5.00 3.87
N ILE A 182 -11.66 -6.03 3.47
CA ILE A 182 -12.42 -6.02 2.22
C ILE A 182 -13.87 -5.71 2.51
N ASP A 183 -14.40 -4.72 1.80
CA ASP A 183 -15.82 -4.42 1.78
C ASP A 183 -16.43 -5.01 0.50
N PRO A 184 -17.45 -5.87 0.61
CA PRO A 184 -18.09 -6.50 -0.55
C PRO A 184 -18.94 -5.53 -1.39
N SER A 185 -19.13 -4.29 -0.93
CA SER A 185 -20.10 -3.33 -1.48
C SER A 185 -19.65 -1.87 -1.41
N VAL A 186 -18.37 -1.61 -1.65
CA VAL A 186 -17.79 -0.26 -1.67
C VAL A 186 -18.57 0.63 -2.63
N ASP A 187 -19.17 1.70 -2.13
CA ASP A 187 -19.74 2.77 -2.95
C ASP A 187 -18.61 3.68 -3.45
N VAL A 188 -18.34 3.61 -4.76
CA VAL A 188 -17.21 4.34 -5.37
C VAL A 188 -17.43 5.85 -5.31
N ALA A 189 -18.67 6.32 -5.47
CA ALA A 189 -18.96 7.75 -5.42
C ALA A 189 -18.81 8.29 -3.98
N ALA A 190 -19.16 7.49 -2.97
CA ALA A 190 -18.91 7.84 -1.58
C ALA A 190 -17.41 8.02 -1.30
N VAL A 191 -16.58 7.07 -1.74
CA VAL A 191 -15.11 7.15 -1.57
C VAL A 191 -14.52 8.38 -2.26
N VAL A 192 -15.02 8.75 -3.45
CA VAL A 192 -14.62 9.99 -4.14
C VAL A 192 -14.98 11.23 -3.33
N ASN A 193 -16.19 11.30 -2.77
CA ASN A 193 -16.63 12.42 -1.94
C ASN A 193 -15.80 12.55 -0.65
N ASP A 194 -15.50 11.43 0.01
CA ASP A 194 -14.67 11.42 1.22
C ASP A 194 -13.24 11.92 0.93
N ALA A 195 -12.63 11.39 -0.14
CA ALA A 195 -11.30 11.80 -0.59
C ALA A 195 -11.26 13.30 -0.95
N TYR A 196 -12.27 13.78 -1.67
CA TYR A 196 -12.40 15.21 -1.98
C TYR A 196 -12.56 16.06 -0.72
N SER A 197 -13.40 15.64 0.23
CA SER A 197 -13.63 16.38 1.47
C SER A 197 -12.35 16.53 2.28
N THR A 198 -11.54 15.47 2.37
CA THR A 198 -10.22 15.55 3.02
C THR A 198 -9.25 16.44 2.25
N ALA A 199 -9.16 16.30 0.92
CA ALA A 199 -8.29 17.14 0.11
C ALA A 199 -8.66 18.63 0.24
N LYS A 200 -9.96 18.94 0.13
CA LYS A 200 -10.52 20.28 0.30
C LYS A 200 -10.11 20.88 1.64
N PHE A 201 -10.28 20.14 2.74
CA PHE A 201 -9.88 20.59 4.07
C PHE A 201 -8.39 20.99 4.13
N LEU A 202 -7.50 20.22 3.52
CA LEU A 202 -6.06 20.54 3.48
C LEU A 202 -5.75 21.84 2.72
N PHE A 203 -6.43 22.10 1.60
CA PHE A 203 -6.25 23.35 0.84
C PHE A 203 -6.84 24.56 1.57
N GLU A 204 -8.01 24.39 2.20
CA GLU A 204 -8.66 25.46 2.97
C GLU A 204 -7.81 25.87 4.20
N GLN A 205 -7.11 24.92 4.84
CA GLN A 205 -6.15 25.23 5.91
C GLN A 205 -4.98 26.10 5.43
N ALA A 206 -4.60 26.00 4.15
CA ALA A 206 -3.61 26.86 3.52
C ALA A 206 -4.23 28.13 2.90
N SER A 207 -5.46 28.48 3.28
CA SER A 207 -6.21 29.66 2.83
C SER A 207 -6.49 29.71 1.32
N TYR A 208 -6.50 28.56 0.64
CA TYR A 208 -6.91 28.48 -0.76
C TYR A 208 -8.40 28.22 -0.89
N GLN A 209 -9.05 28.91 -1.83
CA GLN A 209 -10.32 28.45 -2.37
C GLN A 209 -10.09 27.20 -3.22
N VAL A 210 -11.01 26.24 -3.15
CA VAL A 210 -10.85 24.91 -3.76
C VAL A 210 -11.84 24.72 -4.90
N PRO A 211 -11.41 24.22 -6.07
CA PRO A 211 -12.31 23.84 -7.15
C PRO A 211 -13.36 22.82 -6.68
N LYS A 212 -14.63 23.04 -7.05
CA LYS A 212 -15.69 22.05 -6.84
C LYS A 212 -15.42 20.79 -7.65
N ILE A 213 -15.98 19.66 -7.22
CA ILE A 213 -16.05 18.44 -8.03
C ILE A 213 -17.44 18.20 -8.59
N GLU A 214 -17.51 17.62 -9.78
CA GLU A 214 -18.73 17.13 -10.41
C GLU A 214 -18.60 15.63 -10.63
N ILE A 215 -19.42 14.83 -9.95
CA ILE A 215 -19.40 13.37 -10.06
C ILE A 215 -20.53 12.91 -10.98
N SER A 216 -20.19 12.08 -11.96
CA SER A 216 -21.12 11.41 -12.86
C SER A 216 -20.88 9.90 -12.79
N SER A 217 -21.94 9.12 -12.61
CA SER A 217 -21.86 7.66 -12.47
C SER A 217 -22.73 6.98 -13.51
N HIS A 218 -22.18 5.98 -14.18
CA HIS A 218 -22.87 5.16 -15.16
C HIS A 218 -22.60 3.69 -14.87
N ASN A 219 -23.65 2.96 -14.49
CA ASN A 219 -23.58 1.52 -14.28
C ASN A 219 -24.26 0.81 -15.45
N ILE A 220 -23.48 0.14 -16.29
CA ILE A 220 -23.98 -0.59 -17.47
C ILE A 220 -24.75 -1.86 -17.03
N GLN A 221 -24.47 -2.37 -15.84
CA GLN A 221 -25.10 -3.58 -15.30
C GLN A 221 -26.42 -3.27 -14.55
N ASP A 222 -26.60 -2.05 -14.05
CA ASP A 222 -27.80 -1.61 -13.34
C ASP A 222 -28.11 -0.13 -13.63
N HIS A 223 -29.03 0.10 -14.58
CA HIS A 223 -29.46 1.43 -14.99
C HIS A 223 -30.47 2.09 -14.04
N SER A 224 -31.01 1.35 -13.07
CA SER A 224 -32.10 1.85 -12.22
C SER A 224 -31.61 2.85 -11.17
N THR A 225 -30.40 2.63 -10.64
CA THR A 225 -29.84 3.46 -9.57
C THR A 225 -28.67 4.33 -10.05
N ASN A 226 -28.03 3.98 -11.17
CA ASN A 226 -26.71 4.48 -11.60
C ASN A 226 -25.64 4.41 -10.48
N ARG A 227 -25.92 3.69 -9.39
CA ARG A 227 -25.01 3.51 -8.27
C ARG A 227 -23.97 2.49 -8.67
N VAL A 228 -22.71 2.79 -8.39
CA VAL A 228 -21.58 1.92 -8.73
C VAL A 228 -20.97 1.40 -7.44
N THR A 229 -21.21 0.10 -7.18
CA THR A 229 -20.60 -0.63 -6.07
C THR A 229 -19.65 -1.72 -6.56
N ILE A 230 -18.57 -1.95 -5.80
CA ILE A 230 -17.56 -2.98 -6.07
C ILE A 230 -17.14 -3.72 -4.81
N VAL A 231 -16.62 -4.94 -4.99
CA VAL A 231 -15.88 -5.67 -3.97
C VAL A 231 -14.44 -5.16 -4.00
N TYR A 232 -13.98 -4.46 -2.96
CA TYR A 232 -12.62 -3.91 -2.93
C TYR A 232 -12.14 -3.59 -1.52
N ILE A 233 -10.88 -3.16 -1.39
CA ILE A 233 -10.31 -2.64 -0.15
C ILE A 233 -10.54 -1.12 -0.13
N PRO A 234 -11.46 -0.58 0.70
CA PRO A 234 -11.86 0.83 0.63
C PRO A 234 -10.68 1.80 0.80
N SER A 235 -9.78 1.51 1.73
CA SER A 235 -8.61 2.35 2.00
C SER A 235 -7.65 2.44 0.81
N HIS A 236 -7.48 1.37 0.03
CA HIS A 236 -6.65 1.39 -1.18
C HIS A 236 -7.27 2.32 -2.22
N LEU A 237 -8.59 2.18 -2.47
CA LEU A 237 -9.29 3.05 -3.42
C LEU A 237 -9.25 4.51 -2.96
N TYR A 238 -9.52 4.77 -1.68
CA TYR A 238 -9.45 6.10 -1.10
C TYR A 238 -8.08 6.74 -1.33
N HIS A 239 -6.97 6.05 -1.04
CA HIS A 239 -5.63 6.60 -1.22
C HIS A 239 -5.33 6.97 -2.68
N ILE A 240 -5.72 6.11 -3.64
CA ILE A 240 -5.54 6.38 -5.07
C ILE A 240 -6.31 7.64 -5.46
N ILE A 241 -7.60 7.70 -5.09
CA ILE A 241 -8.47 8.81 -5.46
C ILE A 241 -8.06 10.11 -4.77
N PHE A 242 -7.69 10.06 -3.49
CA PHE A 242 -7.19 11.20 -2.73
C PHE A 242 -5.95 11.81 -3.38
N GLU A 243 -4.95 11.00 -3.73
CA GLU A 243 -3.72 11.50 -4.34
C GLU A 243 -3.97 12.11 -5.73
N LEU A 244 -4.82 11.49 -6.56
CA LEU A 244 -5.19 12.03 -7.86
C LEU A 244 -5.99 13.34 -7.74
N LEU A 245 -7.00 13.38 -6.88
CA LEU A 245 -7.80 14.59 -6.65
C LEU A 245 -6.93 15.73 -6.10
N LYS A 246 -6.08 15.46 -5.11
CA LYS A 246 -5.15 16.46 -4.56
C LYS A 246 -4.30 17.09 -5.66
N ASN A 247 -3.76 16.28 -6.58
CA ASN A 247 -2.97 16.78 -7.70
C ASN A 247 -3.80 17.61 -8.70
N SER A 248 -4.98 17.12 -9.08
CA SER A 248 -5.91 17.84 -9.97
C SER A 248 -6.38 19.18 -9.41
N LEU A 249 -6.70 19.22 -8.10
CA LEU A 249 -7.07 20.44 -7.39
C LEU A 249 -5.89 21.41 -7.35
N ARG A 250 -4.70 20.94 -6.96
CA ARG A 250 -3.48 21.74 -6.93
C ARG A 250 -3.20 22.39 -8.28
N ALA A 251 -3.17 21.60 -9.35
CA ALA A 251 -2.86 22.08 -10.68
C ALA A 251 -3.87 23.13 -11.16
N THR A 252 -5.15 22.94 -10.84
CA THR A 252 -6.20 23.93 -11.16
C THR A 252 -5.98 25.22 -10.36
N VAL A 253 -5.74 25.15 -9.06
CA VAL A 253 -5.47 26.35 -8.23
C VAL A 253 -4.23 27.09 -8.71
N GLU A 254 -3.13 26.38 -8.96
CA GLU A 254 -1.87 26.98 -9.44
C GLU A 254 -2.03 27.67 -10.80
N ARG A 255 -2.87 27.13 -11.70
CA ARG A 255 -3.10 27.72 -13.02
C ARG A 255 -3.93 29.00 -12.97
N TYR A 256 -5.02 29.00 -12.21
CA TYR A 256 -5.96 30.13 -12.18
C TYR A 256 -5.58 31.18 -11.12
N GLY A 257 -4.67 30.83 -10.20
CA GLY A 257 -4.21 31.70 -9.12
C GLY A 257 -5.11 31.63 -7.89
N ALA A 258 -4.52 31.83 -6.71
CA ALA A 258 -5.22 31.70 -5.42
C ALA A 258 -6.40 32.68 -5.25
N ASP A 259 -6.31 33.85 -5.88
CA ASP A 259 -7.32 34.92 -5.81
C ASP A 259 -8.43 34.78 -6.88
N ALA A 260 -8.47 33.66 -7.61
CA ALA A 260 -9.52 33.42 -8.59
C ALA A 260 -10.90 33.44 -7.91
N LYS A 261 -11.84 34.20 -8.48
CA LYS A 261 -13.21 34.30 -7.97
C LYS A 261 -14.00 33.00 -8.12
N GLU A 262 -13.66 32.21 -9.13
CA GLU A 262 -14.27 30.91 -9.41
C GLU A 262 -13.26 30.03 -10.15
N TYR A 263 -13.28 28.73 -9.86
CA TYR A 263 -12.48 27.73 -10.56
C TYR A 263 -13.38 26.84 -11.42
N PRO A 264 -12.91 26.40 -12.59
CA PRO A 264 -13.60 25.33 -13.30
C PRO A 264 -13.60 24.04 -12.45
N PRO A 265 -14.71 23.29 -12.45
CA PRO A 265 -14.81 22.09 -11.62
C PRO A 265 -13.88 20.98 -12.12
N VAL A 266 -13.43 20.15 -11.18
CA VAL A 266 -12.78 18.87 -11.48
C VAL A 266 -13.87 17.83 -11.69
N ARG A 267 -13.93 17.22 -12.88
CA ARG A 267 -14.97 16.25 -13.23
C ARG A 267 -14.49 14.83 -12.92
N VAL A 268 -15.31 14.07 -12.20
CA VAL A 268 -15.10 12.64 -11.93
C VAL A 268 -16.17 11.84 -12.65
N LEU A 269 -15.75 10.97 -13.56
CA LEU A 269 -16.61 10.04 -14.28
C LEU A 269 -16.35 8.63 -13.78
N ILE A 270 -17.38 7.97 -13.24
CA ILE A 270 -17.35 6.61 -12.73
C ILE A 270 -18.17 5.75 -13.68
N VAL A 271 -17.55 4.74 -14.30
CA VAL A 271 -18.23 3.83 -15.24
C VAL A 271 -17.97 2.39 -14.81
N LYS A 272 -19.05 1.63 -14.60
CA LYS A 272 -18.98 0.18 -14.39
C LYS A 272 -19.47 -0.53 -15.63
N GLY A 273 -18.55 -1.18 -16.34
CA GLY A 273 -18.82 -2.08 -17.46
C GLY A 273 -19.03 -3.52 -17.01
N HIS A 274 -18.98 -4.47 -17.95
CA HIS A 274 -19.09 -5.90 -17.63
C HIS A 274 -17.85 -6.43 -16.91
N GLU A 275 -16.66 -5.98 -17.34
CA GLU A 275 -15.38 -6.44 -16.80
C GLU A 275 -14.66 -5.33 -16.02
N ASP A 276 -14.75 -4.09 -16.50
CA ASP A 276 -13.99 -2.97 -15.95
C ASP A 276 -14.81 -2.03 -15.06
N LEU A 277 -14.15 -1.52 -14.04
CA LEU A 277 -14.51 -0.26 -13.39
C LEU A 277 -13.51 0.81 -13.83
N THR A 278 -14.01 1.88 -14.44
CA THR A 278 -13.20 3.05 -14.81
C THR A 278 -13.57 4.25 -13.96
N ILE A 279 -12.57 4.90 -13.36
CA ILE A 279 -12.71 6.18 -12.68
C ILE A 279 -11.81 7.19 -13.39
N LYS A 280 -12.40 8.18 -14.05
CA LYS A 280 -11.68 9.23 -14.77
C LYS A 280 -11.80 10.55 -14.01
N ILE A 281 -10.68 11.13 -13.62
CA ILE A 281 -10.59 12.46 -13.02
C ILE A 281 -10.04 13.40 -14.09
N ALA A 282 -10.78 14.46 -14.40
CA ALA A 282 -10.43 15.43 -15.42
C ALA A 282 -10.46 16.84 -14.83
N ASP A 283 -9.31 17.51 -14.85
CA ASP A 283 -9.13 18.88 -14.36
C ASP A 283 -8.82 19.86 -15.49
N HIS A 284 -8.73 21.14 -15.13
CA HIS A 284 -8.35 22.23 -16.03
C HIS A 284 -7.03 22.87 -15.60
N GLY A 285 -6.13 22.12 -14.94
CA GLY A 285 -4.84 22.59 -14.44
C GLY A 285 -3.78 22.85 -15.51
N GLY A 286 -4.08 22.52 -16.77
CA GLY A 286 -3.19 22.72 -17.91
C GLY A 286 -2.56 21.42 -18.40
N LYS A 287 -1.62 21.53 -19.34
CA LYS A 287 -0.94 20.37 -19.93
C LYS A 287 0.37 20.10 -19.20
N ILE A 288 0.60 18.83 -18.87
CA ILE A 288 1.95 18.34 -18.56
C ILE A 288 2.62 18.05 -19.90
N TYR A 289 3.69 18.78 -20.24
CA TYR A 289 4.48 18.44 -21.42
C TYR A 289 5.23 17.14 -21.14
N GLY A 290 4.94 16.09 -21.90
CA GLY A 290 5.77 14.89 -21.90
C GLY A 290 7.15 15.26 -22.37
N VAL A 291 8.14 15.20 -21.47
CA VAL A 291 9.55 15.27 -21.85
C VAL A 291 9.88 13.92 -22.50
N PHE A 292 9.50 13.75 -23.76
CA PHE A 292 10.14 12.76 -24.62
C PHE A 292 11.56 13.28 -24.88
N ARG A 293 12.50 12.85 -24.05
CA ARG A 293 13.94 12.98 -24.30
C ARG A 293 14.48 11.63 -24.76
#